data_AF-A0A1F9DLV4-F1
#
_entry.id   AF-A0A1F9DLV4-F1
#
_cell.length_a   1.000
_cell.length_b   1.000
_cell.length_c   1.000
_cell.angle_alpha   90.00
_cell.angle_beta   90.00
_cell.angle_gamma   90.00
#
_symmetry.space_group_name_H-M   'P 1'
#
loop_
_entity.id
_entity.type
_entity.pdbx_description
1 polymer ?
#
loop_
_entity_poly.entity_id
_entity_poly.type
_entity_poly.pdbx_seq_one_letter_code
_entity_poly.pdbx_strand_id
1 'polypeptide(L)'
;IFPRYWALGYVAGVLSLASLLAISFIEKFFPAGRILLLAFMTALTFYSGMVIAPEAKAVQLELKAAKEPARVQELRAEFRRKHIKSYAINMAVIVSGVAFVFFTARSARL
;
A
#
# COMPACT_ATOMS: atom_id res chain seq x y z
N ILE A 1 -3.58 14.02 -8.44
CA ILE A 1 -2.79 13.99 -7.19
C ILE A 1 -2.39 12.53 -6.92
N PHE A 2 -1.44 12.02 -7.71
CA PHE A 2 -0.85 10.69 -7.49
C PHE A 2 0.58 10.94 -7.03
N PRO A 3 0.84 10.97 -5.72
CA PRO A 3 1.93 11.78 -5.20
C PRO A 3 3.25 11.01 -5.20
N ARG A 4 4.36 11.74 -5.10
CA ARG A 4 5.73 11.20 -5.02
C ARG A 4 5.97 10.34 -3.76
N TYR A 5 5.01 10.26 -2.83
CA TYR A 5 5.14 9.49 -1.60
C TYR A 5 5.18 7.96 -1.78
N TRP A 6 4.79 7.43 -2.95
CA TRP A 6 4.89 5.99 -3.21
C TRP A 6 6.32 5.49 -3.10
N ALA A 7 7.29 6.28 -3.58
CA ALA A 7 8.71 5.97 -3.46
C ALA A 7 9.14 5.87 -1.98
N LEU A 8 8.63 6.75 -1.12
CA LEU A 8 8.88 6.68 0.33
C LEU A 8 8.30 5.40 0.93
N GLY A 9 7.08 5.01 0.52
CA GLY A 9 6.46 3.76 0.96
C GLY A 9 7.26 2.52 0.56
N TYR A 10 7.80 2.50 -0.66
CA TYR A 10 8.65 1.40 -1.13
C TYR A 10 9.95 1.30 -0.35
N VAL A 11 10.66 2.43 -0.23
CA VAL A 11 11.94 2.50 0.49
C VAL A 11 11.73 2.15 1.97
N ALA A 12 10.72 2.72 2.62
CA ALA A 12 10.44 2.45 4.03
C ALA A 12 10.03 1.00 4.26
N GLY A 13 9.18 0.41 3.40
CA GLY A 13 8.77 -0.99 3.50
C GLY A 13 9.96 -1.95 3.36
N VAL A 14 10.79 -1.75 2.34
CA VAL A 14 11.99 -2.56 2.09
C VAL A 14 13.00 -2.41 3.22
N LEU A 15 13.30 -1.18 3.66
CA LEU A 15 14.23 -0.94 4.77
C LEU A 15 13.74 -1.54 6.08
N SER A 16 12.45 -1.38 6.40
CA SER A 16 11.89 -1.94 7.64
C SER A 16 11.94 -3.46 7.62
N LEU A 17 11.63 -4.10 6.49
CA LEU A 17 11.67 -5.56 6.35
C LEU A 17 13.12 -6.08 6.43
N ALA A 18 14.05 -5.41 5.76
CA ALA A 18 15.48 -5.75 5.81
C ALA A 18 16.04 -5.62 7.23
N SER A 19 15.71 -4.53 7.93
CA SER A 19 16.11 -4.32 9.33
C SER A 19 15.54 -5.38 10.25
N LEU A 20 14.24 -5.70 10.13
CA LEU A 20 13.60 -6.72 10.96
C LEU A 20 14.23 -8.10 10.73
N LEU A 21 14.50 -8.47 9.48
CA LEU A 21 15.20 -9.71 9.15
C LEU A 21 16.61 -9.73 9.73
N ALA A 22 17.39 -8.64 9.57
CA ALA A 22 18.73 -8.53 10.11
C ALA A 22 18.76 -8.70 11.64
N ILE A 23 17.86 -8.02 12.35
CA ILE A 23 17.70 -8.17 13.82
C ILE A 23 17.36 -9.62 14.17
N SER A 24 16.44 -10.24 13.42
CA SER A 24 16.03 -11.63 13.66
C SER A 24 17.19 -12.63 13.53
N PHE A 25 18.10 -12.40 12.57
CA PHE A 25 19.31 -13.20 12.40
C PHE A 25 20.31 -13.01 13.55
N ILE A 26 20.49 -11.77 14.02
CA ILE A 26 21.41 -11.43 15.11
C ILE A 26 20.93 -12.02 16.44
N GLU A 27 19.65 -11.84 16.76
CA GLU A 27 19.06 -12.29 18.04
C GLU A 27 18.70 -13.78 18.06
N LYS A 28 18.85 -14.49 16.93
CA LYS A 28 18.40 -15.89 16.74
C LYS A 28 16.93 -16.12 17.10
N PHE A 29 16.13 -15.07 17.04
CA PHE A 29 14.70 -15.08 17.30
C PHE A 29 13.97 -14.66 16.03
N PHE A 30 13.01 -15.47 15.58
CA PHE A 30 12.33 -15.23 14.31
C PHE A 30 10.86 -14.81 14.55
N PRO A 31 10.55 -13.50 14.59
CA PRO A 31 9.19 -13.00 14.76
C PRO A 31 8.37 -13.14 13.48
N ALA A 32 8.06 -14.39 13.09
CA ALA A 32 7.40 -14.74 11.83
C ALA A 32 6.13 -13.92 11.57
N GLY A 33 5.28 -13.70 12.60
CA GLY A 33 4.06 -12.92 12.46
C GLY A 33 4.31 -11.46 12.06
N ARG A 34 5.36 -10.82 12.59
CA ARG A 34 5.72 -9.43 12.24
C ARG A 34 6.31 -9.34 10.85
N ILE A 35 7.16 -10.31 10.50
CA ILE A 35 7.78 -10.39 9.17
C ILE A 35 6.68 -10.56 8.12
N LEU A 36 5.75 -11.48 8.33
CA LEU A 36 4.62 -11.70 7.41
C LEU A 36 3.72 -10.48 7.30
N LEU A 37 3.37 -9.84 8.42
CA LEU A 37 2.55 -8.63 8.42
C LEU A 37 3.24 -7.47 7.67
N LEU A 38 4.53 -7.26 7.90
CA LEU A 38 5.31 -6.20 7.26
C LEU A 38 5.54 -6.48 5.77
N ALA A 39 5.78 -7.74 5.40
CA ALA A 39 5.86 -8.18 4.00
C ALA A 39 4.52 -7.97 3.28
N PHE A 40 3.40 -8.33 3.93
CA PHE A 40 2.06 -8.08 3.40
C PHE A 40 1.78 -6.60 3.17
N MET A 41 2.08 -5.75 4.17
CA MET A 41 1.94 -4.29 4.03
C MET A 41 2.78 -3.74 2.88
N THR A 42 4.04 -4.18 2.78
CA THR A 42 4.95 -3.79 1.70
C THR A 42 4.37 -4.19 0.34
N ALA A 43 3.92 -5.44 0.19
CA ALA A 43 3.31 -5.92 -1.03
C ALA A 43 2.07 -5.11 -1.44
N LEU A 44 1.20 -4.74 -0.48
CA LEU A 44 0.05 -3.89 -0.74
C LEU A 44 0.45 -2.48 -1.19
N THR A 45 1.47 -1.89 -0.57
CA THR A 45 2.01 -0.58 -0.99
C THR A 45 2.53 -0.62 -2.42
N PHE A 46 3.31 -1.66 -2.76
CA PHE A 46 3.82 -1.89 -4.11
C PHE A 46 2.69 -2.10 -5.12
N TYR A 47 1.71 -2.95 -4.81
CA TYR A 47 0.56 -3.20 -5.69
C TYR A 47 -0.26 -1.93 -5.92
N SER A 48 -0.51 -1.15 -4.88
CA SER A 48 -1.30 0.08 -5.00
C SER A 48 -0.59 1.15 -5.84
N GLY A 49 0.74 1.25 -5.75
CA GLY A 49 1.48 2.25 -6.51
C GLY A 49 1.89 1.80 -7.92
N MET A 50 2.13 0.52 -8.17
CA MET A 50 2.55 0.01 -9.48
C MET A 50 1.40 -0.48 -10.37
N VAL A 51 0.25 -0.87 -9.80
CA VAL A 51 -0.88 -1.40 -10.57
C VAL A 51 -2.07 -0.44 -10.51
N ILE A 52 -2.54 -0.10 -9.31
CA ILE A 52 -3.78 0.70 -9.18
C ILE A 52 -3.56 2.15 -9.61
N ALA A 53 -2.43 2.75 -9.26
CA ALA A 53 -2.13 4.12 -9.65
C ALA A 53 -2.07 4.35 -11.17
N PRO A 54 -1.35 3.55 -11.98
CA PRO A 54 -1.37 3.71 -13.44
C PRO A 54 -2.75 3.41 -14.04
N GLU A 55 -3.46 2.38 -13.58
CA GLU A 55 -4.83 2.10 -14.04
C GLU A 55 -5.77 3.28 -13.79
N ALA A 56 -5.73 3.86 -12.59
CA ALA A 56 -6.57 5.02 -12.26
C ALA A 56 -6.18 6.27 -13.07
N LYS A 57 -4.89 6.44 -13.41
CA LYS A 57 -4.43 7.51 -14.31
C LYS A 57 -4.91 7.29 -15.74
N ALA A 58 -4.89 6.06 -16.25
CA ALA A 58 -5.38 5.74 -17.59
C ALA A 58 -6.86 6.10 -17.74
N VAL A 59 -7.70 5.66 -16.79
CA VAL A 59 -9.14 6.01 -16.78
C VAL A 59 -9.34 7.52 -16.63
N GLN A 60 -8.50 8.21 -15.84
CA GLN A 60 -8.55 9.66 -15.73
C GLN A 60 -8.21 10.39 -17.04
N LEU A 61 -7.26 9.86 -17.82
CA LEU A 61 -6.90 10.41 -19.14
C LEU A 61 -8.02 10.19 -20.15
N GLU A 62 -8.60 9.00 -20.20
CA GLU A 62 -9.76 8.69 -21.05
C GLU A 62 -10.96 9.57 -20.69
N LEU A 63 -11.22 9.78 -19.40
CA LEU A 63 -12.30 10.65 -18.93
C LEU A 63 -12.13 12.11 -19.39
N LYS A 64 -10.90 12.60 -19.49
CA LYS A 64 -10.60 13.95 -20.00
C LYS A 64 -10.73 14.05 -21.52
N ALA A 65 -10.51 12.95 -22.23
CA ALA A 65 -10.61 12.89 -23.68
C ALA A 65 -12.05 12.64 -24.18
N ALA A 66 -12.89 12.02 -23.35
CA ALA A 66 -14.27 11.69 -23.69
C ALA A 66 -15.14 12.95 -23.83
N LYS A 67 -15.87 13.04 -24.95
CA LYS A 67 -16.84 14.13 -25.24
C LYS A 67 -18.29 13.67 -25.14
N GLU A 68 -18.54 12.36 -25.26
CA GLU A 68 -19.87 11.80 -25.19
C GLU A 68 -20.35 11.64 -23.74
N PRO A 69 -21.55 12.14 -23.39
CA PRO A 69 -22.03 12.14 -22.01
C PRO A 69 -22.23 10.73 -21.43
N ALA A 70 -22.69 9.76 -22.24
CA ALA A 70 -22.83 8.36 -21.81
C ALA A 70 -21.47 7.74 -21.44
N ARG A 71 -20.47 7.92 -22.31
CA ARG A 71 -19.11 7.41 -22.09
C ARG A 71 -18.42 8.07 -20.89
N VAL A 72 -18.66 9.37 -20.68
CA VAL A 72 -18.17 10.10 -19.50
C VAL A 72 -18.75 9.52 -18.20
N GLN A 73 -20.03 9.13 -18.20
CA GLN A 73 -20.68 8.58 -17.02
C GLN A 73 -20.12 7.18 -16.66
N GLU A 74 -19.88 6.33 -17.66
CA GLU A 74 -19.21 5.03 -17.49
C GLU A 74 -17.81 5.18 -16.92
N LEU A 75 -16.98 6.03 -17.54
CA LEU A 75 -15.60 6.27 -17.12
C LEU A 75 -15.52 6.88 -15.70
N ARG A 76 -16.49 7.72 -15.32
CA ARG A 76 -16.59 8.21 -13.92
C ARG A 76 -16.87 7.08 -12.94
N ALA A 77 -17.77 6.16 -13.28
CA ALA A 77 -18.08 5.02 -12.43
C ALA A 77 -16.86 4.10 -12.28
N GLU A 78 -16.13 3.87 -13.36
CA GLU A 78 -14.89 3.09 -13.34
C GLU A 78 -13.79 3.77 -12.52
N PHE A 79 -13.56 5.08 -12.73
CA PHE A 79 -12.61 5.85 -11.94
C PHE A 79 -12.93 5.79 -10.45
N ARG A 80 -14.22 5.92 -10.09
CA ARG A 80 -14.69 5.81 -8.70
C ARG A 80 -14.40 4.43 -8.11
N ARG A 81 -14.62 3.35 -8.87
CA ARG A 81 -14.29 1.97 -8.43
C ARG A 81 -12.80 1.82 -8.16
N LYS A 82 -11.93 2.29 -9.07
CA LYS A 82 -10.46 2.25 -8.90
C LYS A 82 -10.02 3.10 -7.71
N HIS A 83 -10.63 4.26 -7.51
CA HIS A 83 -10.34 5.15 -6.37
C HIS A 83 -10.70 4.49 -5.03
N ILE A 84 -11.91 3.90 -4.92
CA ILE A 84 -12.34 3.18 -3.71
C ILE A 84 -11.42 2.00 -3.43
N LYS A 85 -11.02 1.23 -4.46
CA LYS A 85 -10.06 0.13 -4.32
C LYS A 85 -8.71 0.61 -3.76
N SER A 86 -8.18 1.70 -4.31
CA SER A 86 -6.94 2.33 -3.81
C SER A 86 -7.08 2.77 -2.35
N TYR A 87 -8.17 3.43 -2.00
CA TYR A 87 -8.45 3.87 -0.64
C TYR A 87 -8.52 2.70 0.34
N ALA A 88 -9.24 1.62 -0.01
CA ALA A 88 -9.38 0.43 0.83
C ALA A 88 -8.03 -0.25 1.11
N ILE A 89 -7.15 -0.33 0.10
CA ILE A 89 -5.81 -0.92 0.28
C ILE A 89 -4.94 -0.03 1.18
N ASN A 90 -4.96 1.29 0.99
CA ASN A 90 -4.21 2.19 1.87
C ASN A 90 -4.73 2.12 3.31
N MET A 91 -6.06 2.04 3.50
CA MET A 91 -6.65 1.85 4.82
C MET A 91 -6.18 0.54 5.47
N ALA A 92 -6.17 -0.56 4.70
CA ALA A 92 -5.66 -1.84 5.18
C ALA A 92 -4.18 -1.76 5.61
N VAL A 93 -3.34 -1.04 4.85
CA VAL A 93 -1.94 -0.79 5.21
C VAL A 93 -1.84 0.02 6.51
N ILE A 94 -2.63 1.07 6.68
CA ILE A 94 -2.61 1.89 7.91
C ILE A 94 -3.01 1.06 9.13
N VAL A 95 -4.14 0.33 9.05
CA VAL A 95 -4.63 -0.53 10.14
C VAL A 95 -3.58 -1.60 10.50
N SER A 96 -2.99 -2.22 9.49
CA SER A 96 -1.91 -3.20 9.67
C SER A 96 -0.68 -2.57 10.33
N GLY A 97 -0.34 -1.33 9.98
CA GLY A 97 0.76 -0.59 10.58
C GLY A 97 0.53 -0.28 12.06
N VAL A 98 -0.69 0.13 12.44
CA VAL A 98 -1.05 0.31 13.85
C VAL A 98 -0.92 -1.01 14.62
N ALA A 99 -1.42 -2.11 14.05
CA ALA A 99 -1.27 -3.42 14.66
C ALA A 99 0.21 -3.84 14.80
N PHE A 100 1.02 -3.60 13.76
CA PHE A 100 2.45 -3.89 13.78
C PHE A 100 3.19 -3.13 14.89
N VAL A 101 2.93 -1.82 15.02
CA VAL A 101 3.51 -0.99 16.09
C VAL A 101 3.06 -1.49 17.46
N PHE A 102 1.77 -1.80 17.62
CA PHE A 102 1.22 -2.33 18.87
C PHE A 102 1.91 -3.65 19.29
N PHE A 103 2.01 -4.62 18.38
CA PHE A 103 2.68 -5.89 18.67
C PHE A 103 4.17 -5.73 18.94
N THR A 104 4.83 -4.79 18.27
CA THR A 104 6.26 -4.49 18.49
C THR A 104 6.48 -3.84 19.87
N ALA A 105 5.68 -2.84 20.22
CA ALA A 105 5.75 -2.19 21.53
C ALA A 105 5.44 -3.16 22.67
N ARG A 106 4.49 -4.09 22.46
CA ARG A 106 4.13 -5.10 23.47
C ARG A 106 5.26 -6.08 23.78
N SER A 107 6.07 -6.48 22.79
CA SER A 107 7.21 -7.36 23.06
C SER A 107 8.44 -6.64 23.58
N ALA A 108 8.63 -5.37 23.23
CA ALA A 108 9.78 -4.61 23.71
C ALA A 108 9.67 -4.26 25.21
N ARG A 109 8.50 -4.49 25.82
CA ARG A 109 8.21 -4.26 27.25
C ARG A 109 8.31 -5.51 28.14
N LEU A 110 8.87 -6.61 27.64
CA LEU A 110 9.14 -7.85 28.39
C LEU A 110 10.61 -8.18 28.28
#